data_AF-A0A7C9DV26-F1
#
_entry.id   AF-A0A7C9DV26-F1
#
_cell.length_a   1.000
_cell.length_b   1.000
_cell.length_c   1.000
_cell.angle_alpha   90.00
_cell.angle_beta   90.00
_cell.angle_gamma   90.00
#
_symmetry.space_group_name_H-M   'P 1'
#
loop_
_entity.id
_entity.type
_entity.pdbx_description
1 polymer ?
#
loop_
_entity_poly.entity_id
_entity_poly.type
_entity_poly.pdbx_seq_one_letter_code
_entity_poly.pdbx_strand_id
1 'polypeptide(L)'
;RLSVLTKKLKELGFEDHEYMPGQYNHLLCPMCKGGDSDENSLALHISEDGNMASWICFRGKCGWQGSTMALASAKPSYGKLNQPIIKAKKRELTENSLELEPLCDELIAYFAERMISAQTLRRNYVMQKNYKGQIVIAFTYRRNGALVSCKYRDVIKRFWQEADTEKIFYG
;
A
#
# COMPACT_ATOMS: atom_id res chain seq x y z
N ARG A 1 4.53 19.86 24.62
CA ARG A 1 4.37 19.82 23.14
C ARG A 1 3.12 19.02 22.80
N LEU A 2 3.03 17.76 23.23
CA LEU A 2 1.81 16.95 23.09
C LEU A 2 0.55 17.66 23.63
N SER A 3 0.60 18.26 24.82
CA SER A 3 -0.54 19.03 25.37
C SER A 3 -1.04 20.17 24.47
N VAL A 4 -0.14 20.87 23.78
CA VAL A 4 -0.50 21.95 22.83
C VAL A 4 -1.10 21.35 21.56
N LEU A 5 -0.55 20.23 21.09
CA LEU A 5 -1.04 19.50 19.93
C LEU A 5 -2.45 18.94 20.18
N THR A 6 -2.68 18.31 21.33
CA THR A 6 -3.99 17.79 21.74
C THR A 6 -5.04 18.90 21.79
N LYS A 7 -4.70 20.08 22.30
CA LYS A 7 -5.62 21.24 22.28
C LYS A 7 -6.02 21.63 20.85
N LYS A 8 -5.07 21.66 19.91
CA LYS A 8 -5.35 21.95 18.50
C LYS A 8 -6.19 20.86 17.84
N LEU A 9 -5.95 19.59 18.16
CA LEU A 9 -6.78 18.49 17.67
C LEU A 9 -8.22 18.63 18.20
N LYS A 10 -8.40 19.02 19.46
CA LYS A 10 -9.73 19.28 20.03
C LYS A 10 -10.46 20.41 19.29
N GLU A 11 -9.76 21.49 18.93
CA GLU A 11 -10.32 22.58 18.10
C GLU A 11 -10.76 22.10 16.71
N LEU A 12 -10.15 21.01 16.19
CA LEU A 12 -10.52 20.37 14.93
C LEU A 12 -11.62 19.30 15.08
N GLY A 13 -12.20 19.16 16.28
CA GLY A 13 -13.31 18.25 16.56
C GLY A 13 -12.90 16.82 16.94
N PHE A 14 -11.63 16.57 17.25
CA PHE A 14 -11.20 15.29 17.82
C PHE A 14 -11.63 15.20 19.29
N GLU A 15 -12.14 14.04 19.71
CA GLU A 15 -12.54 13.79 21.10
C GLU A 15 -11.32 13.69 22.04
N ASP A 16 -11.51 13.89 23.35
CA ASP A 16 -10.43 13.73 24.32
C ASP A 16 -10.13 12.23 24.51
N HIS A 17 -9.03 11.76 23.91
CA HIS A 17 -8.50 10.41 24.10
C HIS A 17 -7.00 10.49 24.47
N GLU A 18 -6.52 9.49 25.19
CA GLU A 18 -5.08 9.29 25.37
C GLU A 18 -4.47 8.76 24.08
N TYR A 19 -4.00 9.68 23.24
CA TYR A 19 -3.31 9.33 22.00
C TYR A 19 -1.90 8.84 22.32
N MET A 20 -1.63 7.57 22.04
CA MET A 20 -0.27 7.03 22.12
C MET A 20 0.58 7.53 20.93
N PRO A 21 1.67 8.27 21.17
CA PRO A 21 2.61 8.65 20.12
C PRO A 21 3.20 7.42 19.41
N GLY A 22 3.47 7.54 18.11
CA GLY A 22 4.05 6.47 17.29
C GLY A 22 3.04 5.39 16.84
N GLN A 23 1.76 5.53 17.20
CA GLN A 23 0.71 4.59 16.79
C GLN A 23 -0.40 5.28 16.00
N TYR A 24 -1.05 4.49 15.15
CA TYR A 24 -2.26 4.89 14.45
C TYR A 24 -3.48 4.58 15.31
N ASN A 25 -4.29 5.61 15.56
CA ASN A 25 -5.56 5.49 16.27
C ASN A 25 -6.70 5.49 15.25
N HIS A 26 -7.63 4.55 15.37
CA HIS A 26 -8.84 4.47 14.54
C HIS A 26 -10.01 5.10 15.27
N LEU A 27 -10.52 6.21 14.73
CA LEU A 27 -11.49 7.09 15.38
C LEU A 27 -12.70 7.33 14.48
N LEU A 28 -13.80 7.80 15.07
CA LEU A 28 -14.89 8.42 14.32
C LEU A 28 -14.39 9.70 13.65
N CYS A 29 -14.70 9.86 12.37
CA CYS A 29 -14.35 11.06 11.64
C CYS A 29 -15.27 12.22 12.08
N PRO A 30 -14.76 13.37 12.56
CA PRO A 30 -15.61 14.48 13.00
C PRO A 30 -16.40 15.10 11.84
N MET A 31 -15.93 14.97 10.60
CA MET A 31 -16.59 15.53 9.42
C MET A 31 -17.75 14.69 8.90
N CYS A 32 -17.64 13.35 8.92
CA CYS A 32 -18.69 12.48 8.38
C CYS A 32 -19.35 11.58 9.42
N LYS A 33 -18.83 11.57 10.65
CA LYS A 33 -19.30 10.78 11.80
C LYS A 33 -19.43 9.28 11.50
N GLY A 34 -18.57 8.73 10.64
CA GLY A 34 -18.68 7.34 10.18
C GLY A 34 -19.79 7.10 9.13
N GLY A 35 -20.63 8.10 8.87
CA GLY A 35 -21.78 8.03 7.97
C GLY A 35 -22.77 6.96 8.38
N ASP A 36 -23.45 6.34 7.40
CA ASP A 36 -24.55 5.42 7.66
C ASP A 36 -24.17 4.17 8.49
N SER A 37 -22.87 3.86 8.59
CA SER A 37 -22.34 2.72 9.36
C SER A 37 -21.69 3.09 10.70
N ASP A 38 -21.61 4.38 11.03
CA ASP A 38 -20.90 4.89 12.23
C ASP A 38 -19.49 4.28 12.40
N GLU A 39 -18.78 4.05 11.29
CA GLU A 39 -17.49 3.35 11.32
C GLU A 39 -16.31 4.26 11.76
N ASN A 40 -15.36 3.66 12.48
CA ASN A 40 -14.06 4.27 12.86
C ASN A 40 -13.11 4.38 11.67
N SER A 41 -13.49 5.23 10.71
CA SER A 41 -12.82 5.41 9.43
C SER A 41 -11.67 6.42 9.43
N LEU A 42 -11.48 7.17 10.51
CA LEU A 42 -10.41 8.15 10.62
C LEU A 42 -9.17 7.50 11.23
N ALA A 43 -8.05 7.51 10.52
CA ALA A 43 -6.76 7.22 11.11
C ALA A 43 -6.08 8.52 11.54
N LEU A 44 -5.70 8.59 12.82
CA LEU A 44 -4.88 9.67 13.39
C LEU A 44 -3.53 9.10 13.82
N HIS A 45 -2.45 9.75 13.39
CA HIS A 45 -1.08 9.45 13.81
C HIS A 45 -0.46 10.66 14.48
N ILE A 46 0.13 10.46 15.65
CA ILE A 46 0.94 11.46 16.37
C ILE A 46 2.40 10.99 16.35
N SER A 47 3.32 11.86 15.95
CA SER A 47 4.75 11.56 15.93
C SER A 47 5.28 11.23 17.33
N GLU A 48 6.31 10.40 17.43
CA GLU A 48 6.90 9.97 18.71
C GLU A 48 7.32 11.14 19.61
N ASP A 49 7.78 12.24 19.01
CA ASP A 49 8.16 13.47 19.72
C ASP A 49 6.97 14.34 20.17
N GLY A 50 5.73 13.91 19.87
CA GLY A 50 4.49 14.60 20.18
C GLY A 50 4.36 15.98 19.55
N ASN A 51 5.10 16.25 18.47
CA ASN A 51 5.17 17.56 17.84
C ASN A 51 4.28 17.69 16.60
N MET A 52 3.95 16.59 15.92
CA MET A 52 3.15 16.57 14.70
C MET A 52 2.01 15.56 14.82
N ALA A 53 0.84 15.94 14.32
CA ALA A 53 -0.26 15.02 14.08
C ALA A 53 -0.66 15.06 12.61
N SER A 54 -1.03 13.92 12.05
CA SER A 54 -1.61 13.80 10.70
C SER A 54 -2.78 12.83 10.70
N TRP A 55 -3.79 13.10 9.89
CA TRP A 55 -5.00 12.29 9.83
C TRP A 55 -5.53 12.14 8.41
N ILE A 56 -6.28 11.06 8.20
CA ILE A 56 -7.04 10.79 6.97
C ILE A 56 -8.27 9.95 7.28
N CYS A 57 -9.41 10.32 6.71
CA CYS A 57 -10.63 9.52 6.70
C CYS A 57 -10.66 8.63 5.46
N PHE A 58 -10.71 7.32 5.65
CA PHE A 58 -10.69 6.33 4.56
C PHE A 58 -12.03 6.17 3.85
N ARG A 59 -13.10 6.83 4.31
CA ARG A 59 -14.37 6.85 3.58
C ARG A 59 -14.22 7.64 2.29
N GLY A 60 -14.41 6.98 1.16
CA GLY A 60 -14.27 7.60 -0.16
C GLY A 60 -15.18 8.81 -0.39
N LYS A 61 -16.35 8.87 0.28
CA LYS A 61 -17.25 10.04 0.22
C LYS A 61 -16.78 11.22 1.09
N CYS A 62 -15.91 10.99 2.08
CA CYS A 62 -15.44 12.01 3.01
C CYS A 62 -14.02 12.48 2.66
N GLY A 63 -13.04 11.58 2.69
CA GLY A 63 -11.64 11.88 2.36
C GLY A 63 -10.98 12.99 3.19
N TRP A 64 -11.60 13.40 4.31
CA TRP A 64 -11.07 14.48 5.14
C TRP A 64 -9.70 14.13 5.68
N GLN A 65 -8.73 15.01 5.47
CA GLN A 65 -7.33 14.79 5.79
C GLN A 65 -6.64 16.09 6.18
N GLY A 66 -5.55 15.98 6.90
CA GLY A 66 -4.76 17.14 7.29
C GLY A 66 -3.60 16.78 8.21
N SER A 67 -2.87 17.82 8.60
CA SER A 67 -1.81 17.74 9.59
C SER A 67 -1.72 19.03 10.40
N THR A 68 -1.17 18.94 11.61
CA THR A 68 -0.89 20.10 12.46
C THR A 68 0.37 19.87 13.30
N MET A 69 0.96 20.96 13.79
CA MET A 69 2.16 20.94 14.61
C MET A 69 1.94 21.69 15.93
N ALA A 70 2.60 21.25 17.01
CA ALA A 70 2.50 21.88 18.32
C ALA A 70 3.05 23.31 18.33
N LEU A 71 4.18 23.55 17.65
CA LEU A 71 4.83 24.85 17.53
C LEU A 71 4.94 25.28 16.07
N ALA A 72 4.71 26.56 15.79
CA ALA A 72 4.88 27.14 14.47
C ALA A 72 6.39 27.32 14.16
N SER A 73 7.07 26.23 13.87
CA SER A 73 8.37 26.31 13.19
C SER A 73 8.11 26.66 11.73
N ALA A 74 8.80 27.70 11.26
CA ALA A 74 8.59 28.39 10.00
C ALA A 74 8.33 27.47 8.79
N LYS A 75 7.27 27.83 8.05
CA LYS A 75 6.81 27.31 6.75
C LYS A 75 6.32 25.85 6.78
N PRO A 76 5.14 25.56 6.19
CA PRO A 76 4.80 24.19 5.85
C PRO A 76 5.93 23.67 4.95
N SER A 77 6.61 22.60 5.36
CA SER A 77 7.51 21.91 4.45
C SER A 77 6.68 21.11 3.44
N TYR A 78 5.95 21.81 2.57
CA TYR A 78 5.69 21.33 1.21
C TYR A 78 7.03 21.08 0.47
N GLY A 79 8.15 21.55 1.02
CA GLY A 79 9.51 21.38 0.50
C GLY A 79 10.29 20.11 0.88
N LYS A 80 9.70 19.10 1.56
CA LYS A 80 10.38 17.81 1.80
C LYS A 80 9.87 16.64 0.96
N LEU A 81 9.11 16.90 -0.11
CA LEU A 81 8.89 15.92 -1.18
C LEU A 81 10.11 15.77 -2.12
N ASN A 82 11.10 16.66 -2.02
CA ASN A 82 12.34 16.64 -2.80
C ASN A 82 13.59 16.49 -1.94
N GLN A 83 13.53 15.73 -0.84
CA GLN A 83 14.75 14.99 -0.52
C GLN A 83 14.92 14.03 -1.71
N PRO A 84 16.07 14.01 -2.40
CA PRO A 84 16.38 12.82 -3.16
C PRO A 84 16.36 11.72 -2.11
N ILE A 85 15.26 10.95 -2.06
CA ILE A 85 15.35 9.55 -1.68
C ILE A 85 16.55 9.13 -2.50
N ILE A 86 17.68 8.85 -1.86
CA ILE A 86 18.77 8.14 -2.48
C ILE A 86 18.02 6.98 -3.09
N LYS A 87 17.75 7.03 -4.39
CA LYS A 87 16.87 6.07 -5.05
C LYS A 87 17.68 4.81 -4.88
N ALA A 88 17.36 4.03 -3.84
CA ALA A 88 17.94 2.74 -3.60
C ALA A 88 17.85 2.09 -4.97
N LYS A 89 19.02 1.73 -5.51
CA LYS A 89 19.14 1.32 -6.90
C LYS A 89 18.03 0.30 -7.13
N LYS A 90 17.03 0.65 -7.95
CA LYS A 90 15.84 -0.20 -8.13
C LYS A 90 16.37 -1.58 -8.47
N ARG A 91 16.01 -2.60 -7.68
CA ARG A 91 16.45 -3.98 -7.91
C ARG A 91 16.12 -4.32 -9.35
N GLU A 92 17.14 -4.57 -10.16
CA GLU A 92 16.94 -5.01 -11.54
C GLU A 92 16.39 -6.43 -11.46
N LEU A 93 15.10 -6.56 -11.79
CA LEU A 93 14.41 -7.84 -11.80
C LEU A 93 14.52 -8.45 -13.19
N THR A 94 14.95 -9.69 -13.23
CA THR A 94 14.88 -10.55 -14.40
C THR A 94 14.10 -11.81 -14.06
N GLU A 95 13.54 -12.47 -15.08
CA GLU A 95 12.85 -13.76 -14.92
C GLU A 95 13.77 -14.77 -14.22
N ASN A 96 15.04 -14.83 -14.62
CA ASN A 96 16.06 -15.68 -14.01
C ASN A 96 16.31 -15.33 -12.53
N SER A 97 16.42 -14.04 -12.19
CA SER A 97 16.66 -13.61 -10.80
C SER A 97 15.51 -13.95 -9.84
N LEU A 98 14.32 -14.20 -10.38
CA LEU A 98 13.13 -14.57 -9.63
C LEU A 98 12.81 -16.07 -9.75
N GLU A 99 13.64 -16.83 -10.48
CA GLU A 99 13.45 -18.25 -10.79
C GLU A 99 12.08 -18.50 -11.43
N LEU A 100 11.69 -17.63 -12.36
CA LEU A 100 10.44 -17.77 -13.10
C LEU A 100 10.61 -18.78 -14.24
N GLU A 101 9.60 -19.61 -14.39
CA GLU A 101 9.53 -20.65 -15.40
C GLU A 101 8.24 -20.48 -16.23
N PRO A 102 8.22 -20.98 -17.47
CA PRO A 102 6.98 -21.13 -18.23
C PRO A 102 5.95 -21.96 -17.46
N LEU A 103 4.66 -21.66 -17.68
CA LEU A 103 3.56 -22.44 -17.09
C LEU A 103 3.61 -23.90 -17.54
N CYS A 104 3.44 -24.82 -16.62
CA CYS A 104 3.21 -26.24 -16.90
C CYS A 104 1.80 -26.51 -17.40
N ASP A 105 1.59 -27.70 -17.97
CA ASP A 105 0.30 -28.11 -18.55
C ASP A 105 -0.84 -28.10 -17.50
N GLU A 106 -0.54 -28.44 -16.24
CA GLU A 106 -1.51 -28.39 -15.15
C GLU A 106 -2.05 -26.96 -14.94
N LEU A 107 -1.17 -25.96 -14.90
CA LEU A 107 -1.59 -24.57 -14.74
C LEU A 107 -2.29 -24.04 -16.01
N ILE A 108 -1.84 -24.46 -17.20
CA ILE A 108 -2.52 -24.12 -18.45
C ILE A 108 -3.96 -24.66 -18.44
N ALA A 109 -4.16 -25.92 -18.02
CA ALA A 109 -5.47 -26.53 -17.88
C ALA A 109 -6.34 -25.79 -16.84
N TYR A 110 -5.77 -25.47 -15.68
CA TYR A 110 -6.44 -24.69 -14.63
C TYR A 110 -6.96 -23.34 -15.15
N PHE A 111 -6.21 -22.65 -16.00
CA PHE A 111 -6.64 -21.41 -16.62
C PHE A 111 -7.66 -21.63 -17.75
N ALA A 112 -7.52 -22.71 -18.52
CA ALA A 112 -8.46 -23.07 -19.56
C ALA A 112 -9.87 -23.35 -19.01
N GLU A 113 -10.00 -24.01 -17.86
CA GLU A 113 -11.27 -24.18 -17.14
C GLU A 113 -11.98 -22.85 -16.80
N ARG A 114 -11.19 -21.76 -16.73
CA ARG A 114 -11.67 -20.40 -16.43
C ARG A 114 -11.77 -19.55 -17.69
N MET A 115 -11.80 -20.19 -18.87
CA MET A 115 -11.91 -19.54 -20.17
C MET A 115 -10.73 -18.61 -20.50
N ILE A 116 -9.54 -18.88 -19.95
CA ILE A 116 -8.32 -18.12 -20.23
C ILE A 116 -7.40 -18.98 -21.09
N SER A 117 -7.18 -18.56 -22.34
CA SER A 117 -6.36 -19.30 -23.30
C SER A 117 -4.86 -19.20 -23.00
N ALA A 118 -4.09 -20.22 -23.40
CA ALA A 118 -2.63 -20.20 -23.35
C ALA A 118 -2.03 -18.99 -24.09
N GLN A 119 -2.65 -18.57 -25.21
CA GLN A 119 -2.26 -17.36 -25.93
C GLN A 119 -2.44 -16.09 -25.07
N THR A 120 -3.54 -16.00 -24.32
CA THR A 120 -3.78 -14.89 -23.39
C THR A 120 -2.76 -14.88 -22.26
N LEU A 121 -2.43 -16.05 -21.69
CA LEU A 121 -1.40 -16.16 -20.65
C LEU A 121 -0.03 -15.71 -21.15
N ARG A 122 0.37 -16.17 -22.34
CA ARG A 122 1.63 -15.78 -22.98
C ARG A 122 1.67 -14.27 -23.27
N ARG A 123 0.61 -13.70 -23.83
CA ARG A 123 0.51 -12.26 -24.14
C ARG A 123 0.66 -11.41 -22.88
N ASN A 124 0.15 -11.89 -21.75
CA ASN A 124 0.21 -11.18 -20.46
C ASN A 124 1.39 -11.63 -19.58
N TYR A 125 2.34 -12.39 -20.11
CA TYR A 125 3.55 -12.83 -19.40
C TYR A 125 3.25 -13.51 -18.04
N VAL A 126 2.20 -14.34 -18.00
CA VAL A 126 1.91 -15.17 -16.82
C VAL A 126 2.90 -16.34 -16.82
N MET A 127 3.55 -16.55 -15.67
CA MET A 127 4.60 -17.54 -15.47
C MET A 127 4.30 -18.35 -14.20
N GLN A 128 5.20 -19.28 -13.86
CA GLN A 128 5.20 -19.94 -12.56
C GLN A 128 6.56 -19.79 -11.87
N LYS A 129 6.63 -20.19 -10.61
CA LYS A 129 7.90 -20.52 -9.93
C LYS A 129 7.68 -21.64 -8.94
N ASN A 130 8.76 -22.37 -8.63
CA ASN A 130 8.78 -23.22 -7.45
C ASN A 130 8.97 -22.35 -6.20
N TYR A 131 8.12 -22.53 -5.20
CA TYR A 131 8.27 -21.91 -3.90
C TYR A 131 8.05 -22.96 -2.82
N LYS A 132 9.13 -23.31 -2.10
CA LYS A 132 9.11 -24.32 -1.03
C LYS A 132 8.50 -25.67 -1.49
N GLY A 133 8.82 -26.10 -2.71
CA GLY A 133 8.32 -27.36 -3.28
C GLY A 133 6.92 -27.28 -3.88
N GLN A 134 6.30 -26.10 -3.93
CA GLN A 134 4.98 -25.90 -4.51
C GLN A 134 5.05 -25.02 -5.76
N ILE A 135 4.22 -25.34 -6.75
CA ILE A 135 4.06 -24.51 -7.95
C ILE A 135 3.18 -23.31 -7.59
N VAL A 136 3.68 -22.11 -7.89
CA VAL A 136 2.99 -20.84 -7.63
C VAL A 136 2.83 -20.08 -8.94
N ILE A 137 1.66 -19.48 -9.14
CA ILE A 137 1.37 -18.64 -10.31
C ILE A 137 2.04 -17.28 -10.10
N ALA A 138 2.79 -16.84 -11.10
CA ALA A 138 3.51 -15.57 -11.12
C ALA A 138 2.91 -14.62 -12.16
N PHE A 139 2.39 -13.48 -11.70
CA PHE A 139 1.90 -12.39 -12.53
C PHE A 139 3.01 -11.33 -12.66
N THR A 140 3.64 -11.26 -13.83
CA THR A 140 4.76 -10.34 -14.06
C THR A 140 4.26 -8.94 -14.43
N TYR A 141 4.61 -7.93 -13.63
CA TYR A 141 4.27 -6.53 -13.89
C TYR A 141 5.37 -5.92 -14.72
N ARG A 142 4.99 -5.38 -15.89
CA ARG A 142 5.96 -4.89 -16.88
C ARG A 142 5.72 -3.44 -17.25
N ARG A 143 6.80 -2.74 -17.56
CA ARG A 143 6.77 -1.42 -18.18
C ARG A 143 7.74 -1.41 -19.34
N ASN A 144 7.25 -1.04 -20.52
CA ASN A 144 8.04 -1.05 -21.76
C ASN A 144 8.75 -2.40 -21.99
N GLY A 145 8.06 -3.51 -21.69
CA GLY A 145 8.59 -4.88 -21.80
C GLY A 145 9.49 -5.34 -20.65
N ALA A 146 10.06 -4.43 -19.86
CA ALA A 146 10.93 -4.77 -18.74
C ALA A 146 10.13 -5.23 -17.51
N LEU A 147 10.64 -6.24 -16.80
CA LEU A 147 10.07 -6.73 -15.54
C LEU A 147 10.34 -5.73 -14.41
N VAL A 148 9.27 -5.27 -13.75
CA VAL A 148 9.32 -4.21 -12.72
C VAL A 148 8.90 -4.73 -11.35
N SER A 149 7.96 -5.68 -11.31
CA SER A 149 7.48 -6.34 -10.09
C SER A 149 6.89 -7.70 -10.45
N CYS A 150 6.67 -8.55 -9.46
CA CYS A 150 5.98 -9.83 -9.65
C CYS A 150 5.05 -10.09 -8.48
N LYS A 151 3.78 -10.38 -8.78
CA LYS A 151 2.79 -10.79 -7.79
C LYS A 151 2.58 -12.29 -7.91
N TYR A 152 2.57 -12.96 -6.78
CA TYR A 152 2.41 -14.39 -6.68
C TYR A 152 1.05 -14.74 -6.14
N ARG A 153 0.57 -15.91 -6.56
CA ARG A 153 -0.65 -16.51 -6.05
C ARG A 153 -0.53 -18.02 -6.08
N ASP A 154 -0.87 -18.67 -4.97
CA ASP A 154 -1.02 -20.13 -4.94
C ASP A 154 -2.41 -20.58 -5.45
N VAL A 155 -2.58 -21.88 -5.61
CA VAL A 155 -3.87 -22.45 -6.07
C VAL A 155 -5.01 -22.23 -5.06
N ILE A 156 -4.70 -22.09 -3.76
CA ILE A 156 -5.65 -21.78 -2.69
C ILE A 156 -5.92 -20.27 -2.52
N LYS A 157 -5.43 -19.44 -3.45
CA LYS A 157 -5.66 -17.98 -3.53
C LYS A 157 -5.04 -17.16 -2.40
N ARG A 158 -3.90 -17.58 -1.84
CA ARG A 158 -3.04 -16.68 -1.04
C ARG A 158 -2.16 -15.88 -1.98
N PHE A 159 -1.92 -14.62 -1.63
CA PHE A 159 -1.22 -13.66 -2.49
C PHE A 159 -0.05 -13.02 -1.74
N TRP A 160 1.04 -12.79 -2.46
CA TRP A 160 2.15 -11.95 -2.02
C TRP A 160 2.82 -11.30 -3.24
N GLN A 161 3.73 -10.37 -3.02
CA GLN A 161 4.38 -9.62 -4.09
C GLN A 161 5.85 -9.38 -3.73
N GLU A 162 6.71 -9.25 -4.75
CA GLU A 162 8.12 -8.88 -4.54
C GLU A 162 8.24 -7.56 -3.77
N ALA A 163 8.98 -7.60 -2.66
CA ALA A 163 9.29 -6.44 -1.85
C ALA A 163 10.19 -5.44 -2.60
N ASP A 164 10.15 -4.18 -2.20
CA ASP A 164 11.02 -3.11 -2.72
C ASP A 164 10.96 -2.92 -4.24
N THR A 165 9.81 -3.24 -4.84
CA THR A 165 9.51 -3.04 -6.25
C THR A 165 8.61 -1.84 -6.49
N GLU A 166 8.61 -1.33 -7.72
CA GLU A 166 7.72 -0.24 -8.09
C GLU A 166 6.27 -0.73 -8.19
N LYS A 167 5.34 0.04 -7.61
CA LYS A 167 3.90 -0.22 -7.72
C LYS A 167 3.39 0.30 -9.06
N ILE A 168 2.97 -0.61 -9.93
CA ILE A 168 2.41 -0.31 -11.24
C ILE A 168 1.13 -1.13 -11.47
N PHE A 169 0.32 -0.77 -12.46
CA PHE A 169 -0.80 -1.60 -12.91
C PHE A 169 -0.32 -2.80 -13.72
N TYR A 170 -1.14 -3.85 -13.76
CA TYR A 170 -0.90 -5.04 -14.56
C TYR A 170 -1.65 -4.92 -15.89
N GLY A 171 -0.98 -5.27 -17.00
CA GLY A 171 -1.50 -5.12 -18.37
C GLY A 171 -0.78 -4.02 -19.12
#